data_AF-A0A250K3T0-F1
#
_entry.id   AF-A0A250K3T0-F1
#
_cell.length_a   1.000
_cell.length_b   1.000
_cell.length_c   1.000
_cell.angle_alpha   90.00
_cell.angle_beta   90.00
_cell.angle_gamma   90.00
#
_symmetry.space_group_name_H-M   'P 1'
#
loop_
_entity.id
_entity.type
_entity.pdbx_description
1 polymer ?
#
loop_
_entity_poly.entity_id
_entity_poly.type
_entity_poly.pdbx_seq_one_letter_code
_entity_poly.pdbx_strand_id
1 'polypeptide(L)' 'MGVISFTGVKVFSTTLARDRENMGENITKWLKENSNLEVVDRVVTQSSDKEFHCLTITLFYKPKA' A
#
# COMPACT_ATOMS: atom_id res chain seq x y z
N MET A 1 -10.11 3.15 20.90
CA MET A 1 -9.39 2.79 19.67
C MET A 1 -9.06 1.31 19.75
N GLY A 2 -9.63 0.48 18.86
CA GLY A 2 -9.29 -0.94 18.82
C GLY A 2 -7.93 -1.13 18.16
N VAL A 3 -7.09 -1.98 18.74
CA VAL A 3 -5.82 -2.36 18.10
C VAL A 3 -6.17 -3.28 16.93
N ILE A 4 -5.94 -2.82 15.70
CA ILE A 4 -6.05 -3.67 14.52
C ILE A 4 -4.83 -4.60 14.54
N SER A 5 -5.05 -5.89 14.77
CA SER A 5 -3.98 -6.88 14.79
C SER A 5 -3.56 -7.21 13.36
N PHE A 6 -2.28 -7.02 13.04
CA PHE A 6 -1.67 -7.36 11.76
C PHE A 6 -0.39 -8.18 11.99
N THR A 7 0.00 -8.99 11.01
CA THR A 7 1.23 -9.79 11.08
C THR A 7 2.29 -9.33 10.08
N GLY A 8 1.94 -8.44 9.16
CA GLY A 8 2.86 -7.92 8.16
C GLY A 8 2.40 -6.60 7.55
N VAL A 9 3.34 -5.96 6.84
CA VAL A 9 3.15 -4.66 6.20
C VAL A 9 3.74 -4.70 4.80
N LYS A 10 3.01 -4.17 3.82
CA LYS A 10 3.49 -3.95 2.44
C LYS A 10 3.42 -2.46 2.12
N VAL A 11 4.56 -1.89 1.77
CA VAL A 11 4.68 -0.48 1.39
C VAL A 11 4.88 -0.37 -0.12
N PHE A 12 4.07 0.47 -0.76
CA PHE A 12 4.22 0.91 -2.14
C PHE A 12 4.50 2.40 -2.11
N SER A 13 5.58 2.86 -2.75
CA SER A 13 5.92 4.29 -2.78
C SER A 13 6.44 4.68 -4.15
N THR A 14 6.09 5.87 -4.61
CA THR A 14 6.61 6.43 -5.85
C THR A 14 6.66 7.96 -5.82
N THR A 15 7.67 8.50 -6.51
CA THR A 15 7.88 9.93 -6.73
C THR A 15 7.63 10.35 -8.19
N LEU A 16 7.58 9.39 -9.12
CA LEU A 16 7.44 9.64 -10.54
C LEU A 16 5.97 9.60 -10.97
N ALA A 17 5.55 10.57 -11.78
CA ALA A 17 4.15 10.68 -12.22
C ALA A 17 3.65 9.42 -12.94
N ARG A 18 4.43 8.89 -13.91
CA ARG A 18 4.09 7.66 -14.64
C ARG A 18 3.91 6.45 -13.72
N ASP A 19 4.76 6.33 -12.71
CA ASP A 19 4.69 5.20 -11.78
C ASP A 19 3.51 5.29 -10.82
N ARG A 20 2.95 6.50 -10.58
CA ARG A 20 1.70 6.64 -9.83
C ARG A 20 0.53 5.96 -10.53
N GLU A 21 0.44 6.10 -11.84
CA GLU A 21 -0.60 5.47 -12.65
C GLU A 21 -0.51 3.94 -12.57
N ASN A 22 0.71 3.41 -12.69
CA ASN A 22 0.97 1.96 -12.59
C ASN A 22 0.88 1.40 -11.16
N MET A 23 0.96 2.24 -10.14
CA MET A 23 1.01 1.78 -8.75
C MET A 23 -0.26 1.03 -8.35
N GLY A 24 -1.43 1.45 -8.85
CA GLY A 24 -2.69 0.75 -8.60
C GLY A 24 -2.72 -0.66 -9.18
N GLU A 25 -2.17 -0.84 -10.39
CA GLU A 25 -2.02 -2.15 -11.03
C GLU A 25 -1.04 -3.02 -10.24
N ASN A 26 0.08 -2.46 -9.80
CA ASN A 26 1.07 -3.17 -8.99
C ASN A 26 0.50 -3.64 -7.65
N ILE A 27 -0.28 -2.79 -6.97
CA ILE A 27 -0.99 -3.17 -5.74
C ILE A 27 -1.99 -4.30 -6.03
N THR A 28 -2.79 -4.16 -7.09
CA THR A 28 -3.79 -5.17 -7.47
C THR A 28 -3.15 -6.51 -7.82
N LYS A 29 -2.04 -6.49 -8.55
CA LYS A 29 -1.25 -7.69 -8.88
C LYS A 29 -0.72 -8.35 -7.61
N TRP A 30 -0.13 -7.58 -6.70
CA TRP A 30 0.37 -8.10 -5.44
C TRP A 30 -0.74 -8.72 -4.58
N LEU A 31 -1.92 -8.09 -4.51
CA LEU A 31 -3.07 -8.65 -3.80
C LEU A 31 -3.56 -9.98 -4.39
N LYS A 32 -3.53 -10.12 -5.72
CA LYS A 32 -3.88 -11.38 -6.40
C LYS A 32 -2.86 -12.48 -6.13
N GLU A 33 -1.57 -12.16 -6.20
CA GLU A 33 -0.47 -13.09 -5.92
C GLU A 33 -0.44 -13.52 -4.45
N ASN A 34 -0.97 -12.70 -3.54
CA ASN A 34 -1.02 -12.95 -2.10
C ASN A 34 -2.47 -13.14 -1.62
N SER A 35 -3.26 -13.92 -2.37
CA SER A 35 -4.69 -14.14 -2.09
C SER A 35 -4.98 -14.86 -0.77
N ASN A 36 -3.96 -15.45 -0.14
CA ASN A 36 -4.00 -16.04 1.21
C ASN A 36 -3.90 -14.98 2.34
N LEU A 37 -3.65 -13.71 2.02
CA LEU A 37 -3.57 -12.61 2.98
C LEU A 37 -4.87 -11.79 2.99
N GLU A 38 -5.22 -11.29 4.17
CA GLU A 38 -6.31 -10.34 4.40
C GLU A 38 -5.69 -8.98 4.75
N VAL A 39 -6.02 -7.94 3.99
CA VAL A 39 -5.66 -6.55 4.33
C VAL A 39 -6.61 -6.07 5.43
N VAL A 40 -6.04 -5.73 6.58
CA VAL A 40 -6.78 -5.31 7.78
C VAL A 40 -6.80 -3.80 7.98
N ASP A 41 -5.83 -3.09 7.42
CA ASP A 41 -5.79 -1.63 7.42
C ASP A 41 -4.98 -1.10 6.25
N ARG A 42 -5.16 0.19 5.91
CA ARG A 42 -4.37 0.89 4.91
C ARG A 42 -4.13 2.34 5.31
N VAL A 43 -2.92 2.82 5.05
CA VAL A 43 -2.56 4.23 5.21
C VAL A 43 -2.08 4.77 3.87
N VAL A 44 -2.71 5.86 3.42
CA VAL A 44 -2.27 6.61 2.25
C VAL A 44 -1.58 7.87 2.74
N THR A 45 -0.31 8.02 2.39
CA THR A 45 0.50 9.19 2.72
C THR A 45 0.87 9.90 1.42
N GLN A 46 0.50 11.18 1.34
CA GLN A 46 0.89 12.06 0.26
C GLN A 46 1.81 13.13 0.84
N SER A 47 2.93 13.36 0.16
CA SER A 47 3.87 14.42 0.49
C SER A 47 4.20 15.17 -0.79
N SER A 48 4.35 16.48 -0.72
CA SER A 48 4.73 17.28 -1.88
C SER A 48 5.61 18.44 -1.49
N ASP A 49 6.67 18.66 -2.26
CA ASP A 49 7.47 19.88 -2.26
C ASP A 49 7.42 20.55 -3.64
N LYS A 50 8.28 21.55 -3.88
CA LYS A 50 8.31 22.32 -5.14
C LYS A 50 8.69 21.48 -6.37
N GLU A 51 9.43 20.39 -6.19
CA GLU A 51 10.00 19.62 -7.29
C GLU A 51 9.47 18.18 -7.33
N PHE A 52 8.94 17.68 -6.22
CA PHE A 52 8.52 16.28 -6.09
C PHE A 52 7.19 16.15 -5.37
N HIS A 53 6.36 15.27 -5.92
CA HIS A 53 5.20 14.73 -5.24
C HIS A 53 5.50 13.26 -4.94
N CYS A 54 5.27 12.81 -3.73
CA CYS A 54 5.41 11.43 -3.29
C CYS A 54 4.03 10.89 -2.94
N LEU A 55 3.75 9.66 -3.36
CA LEU A 55 2.58 8.91 -2.94
C LEU A 55 3.04 7.58 -2.35
N THR A 56 2.64 7.32 -1.12
CA THR A 56 2.92 6.06 -0.42
C THR A 56 1.61 5.43 0.03
N ILE A 57 1.42 4.15 -0.31
CA ILE A 57 0.31 3.33 0.16
C ILE A 57 0.90 2.19 1.00
N THR A 58 0.55 2.18 2.28
CA THR A 58 0.94 1.16 3.23
C THR A 58 -0.26 0.26 3.51
N LEU A 59 -0.10 -1.04 3.26
CA LEU A 59 -1.11 -2.06 3.55
C LEU A 59 -0.66 -2.87 4.77
N PHE A 60 -1.52 -2.98 5.77
CA PHE A 60 -1.33 -3.87 6.92
C PHE A 60 -2.16 -5.12 6.66
N TYR A 61 -1.57 -6.29 6.87
CA TYR A 61 -2.23 -7.56 6.54
C TYR A 61 -1.93 -8.66 7.56
N LYS A 62 -2.73 -9.72 7.49
CA LYS A 62 -2.55 -10.98 8.22
C LYS A 62 -2.93 -12.17 7.32
N PRO A 63 -2.49 -13.42 7.62
CA PRO A 63 -3.05 -14.59 6.96
C PRO A 63 -4.56 -14.68 7.15
N LYS A 64 -5.27 -15.12 6.11
CA LYS A 64 -6.68 -15.51 6.24
C LYS A 64 -6.79 -16.71 7.18
N ALA A 65 -7.86 -16.73 7.97
CA ALA A 65 -8.23 -17.87 8.80
C ALA A 65 -8.76 -19.04 7.95
#